data_AF-A0A8X8G9C7-F1
#
_entry.id   AF-A0A8X8G9C7-F1
#
_cell.length_a   1.000
_cell.length_b   1.000
_cell.length_c   1.000
_cell.angle_alpha   90.00
_cell.angle_beta   90.00
_cell.angle_gamma   90.00
#
_symmetry.space_group_name_H-M   'P 1'
#
loop_
_entity.id
_entity.type
_entity.pdbx_description
1 polymer ?
#
loop_
_entity_poly.entity_id
_entity_poly.type
_entity_poly.pdbx_seq_one_letter_code
_entity_poly.pdbx_strand_id
1 'polypeptide(L)'
;GFMGYTGFYSDIAWSHWVLTPALAMGGYHQGRGKYLDGTFQFRLELSLDYQFANKSRFGLKIAHISNAYTKQEDPGEDEIMLNYSMPLSFGKKT
;
A
#
# COMPACT_ATOMS: atom_id res chain seq x y z
N GLY A 1 -3.79 14.98 -2.85
CA GLY A 1 -3.26 14.84 -4.22
C GLY A 1 -3.65 13.50 -4.78
N PHE A 2 -2.85 12.97 -5.68
CA PHE A 2 -2.91 11.57 -6.08
C PHE A 2 -1.48 11.02 -6.24
N MET A 3 -1.31 9.73 -5.96
CA MET A 3 -0.07 9.00 -6.22
C MET A 3 -0.38 7.81 -7.13
N GLY A 4 0.36 7.68 -8.22
CA GLY A 4 0.42 6.46 -9.01
C GLY A 4 1.74 5.75 -8.73
N TYR A 5 1.72 4.45 -8.44
CA TYR A 5 2.91 3.70 -8.08
C TYR A 5 2.91 2.28 -8.65
N THR A 6 4.10 1.72 -8.74
CA THR A 6 4.34 0.30 -9.06
C THR A 6 5.33 -0.26 -8.05
N GLY A 7 5.29 -1.58 -7.83
CA GLY A 7 6.11 -2.18 -6.79
C GLY A 7 5.95 -3.68 -6.70
N PHE A 8 6.57 -4.21 -5.65
CA PHE A 8 6.55 -5.61 -5.29
C PHE A 8 5.93 -5.78 -3.92
N TYR A 9 5.23 -6.90 -3.75
CA TYR A 9 4.68 -7.31 -2.46
C TYR A 9 4.89 -8.81 -2.30
N SER A 10 4.79 -9.30 -1.07
CA SER A 10 4.79 -10.73 -0.78
C SER A 10 3.75 -11.03 0.28
N ASP A 11 2.98 -12.09 0.07
CA ASP A 11 2.07 -12.62 1.10
C ASP A 11 2.83 -13.66 1.94
N ILE A 12 2.89 -13.44 3.25
CA ILE A 12 3.42 -14.39 4.21
C ILE A 12 2.24 -14.85 5.05
N ALA A 13 1.73 -16.06 4.79
CA ALA A 13 0.52 -16.57 5.43
C ALA A 13 0.83 -17.60 6.52
N TRP A 14 0.13 -17.50 7.66
CA TRP A 14 0.13 -18.52 8.71
C TRP A 14 -1.27 -18.63 9.33
N SER A 15 -1.87 -19.82 9.28
CA SER A 15 -3.26 -20.03 9.70
C SER A 15 -4.20 -19.04 8.99
N HIS A 16 -4.95 -18.23 9.74
CA HIS A 16 -5.82 -17.18 9.22
C HIS A 16 -5.12 -15.83 9.05
N TRP A 17 -3.85 -15.68 9.39
CA TRP A 17 -3.15 -14.40 9.31
C TRP A 17 -2.32 -14.31 8.04
N VAL A 18 -2.29 -13.12 7.45
CA VAL A 18 -1.45 -12.80 6.29
C VAL A 18 -0.72 -11.49 6.57
N LEU A 19 0.61 -11.54 6.62
CA LEU A 19 1.47 -10.36 6.62
C LEU A 19 1.88 -10.06 5.19
N THR A 20 1.71 -8.80 4.79
CA THR A 20 2.02 -8.34 3.45
C THR A 20 2.97 -7.15 3.52
N PRO A 21 4.30 -7.37 3.50
CA PRO A 21 5.24 -6.30 3.20
C PRO A 21 5.14 -5.91 1.72
N ALA A 22 5.25 -4.61 1.44
CA ALA A 22 5.33 -4.10 0.08
C ALA A 22 6.31 -2.92 -0.02
N LEU A 23 7.00 -2.88 -1.16
CA LEU A 23 7.92 -1.82 -1.56
C LEU A 23 7.49 -1.32 -2.92
N ALA A 24 7.27 -0.03 -3.04
CA ALA A 24 6.84 0.60 -4.27
C ALA A 24 7.54 1.94 -4.52
N MET A 25 7.49 2.39 -5.76
CA MET A 25 7.94 3.71 -6.18
C MET A 25 6.94 4.29 -7.16
N GLY A 26 6.85 5.62 -7.23
CA GLY A 26 5.81 6.25 -8.02
C GLY A 26 5.91 7.75 -8.15
N GLY A 27 4.93 8.30 -8.86
CA GLY A 27 4.75 9.74 -9.03
C GLY A 27 3.64 10.25 -8.11
N TYR A 28 3.96 11.27 -7.31
CA TYR A 28 3.04 12.01 -6.46
C TYR A 28 2.73 13.38 -7.07
N HIS A 29 1.45 13.70 -7.15
CA HIS A 29 0.97 15.04 -7.44
C HIS A 29 0.26 15.59 -6.21
N GLN A 30 0.82 16.65 -5.62
CA GLN A 30 0.39 17.23 -4.34
C GLN A 30 -1.10 17.56 -4.29
N GLY A 31 -1.63 18.32 -5.26
CA GLY A 31 -2.98 18.86 -5.17
C GLY A 31 -3.21 19.55 -3.81
N ARG A 32 -4.22 19.10 -3.06
CA ARG A 32 -4.49 19.54 -1.67
C ARG A 32 -3.87 18.65 -0.57
N GLY A 33 -2.99 17.72 -0.93
CA GLY A 33 -2.31 16.82 0.01
C GLY A 33 -1.06 17.45 0.63
N LYS A 34 -0.36 16.67 1.47
CA LYS A 34 0.88 17.09 2.12
C LYS A 34 1.97 17.40 1.07
N TYR A 35 2.78 18.43 1.31
CA TYR A 35 3.95 18.71 0.49
C TYR A 35 5.03 17.65 0.79
N LEU A 36 5.54 16.96 -0.24
CA LEU A 36 6.52 15.88 -0.13
C LEU A 36 7.85 16.18 -0.83
N ASP A 37 8.04 17.41 -1.29
CA ASP A 37 9.19 17.86 -2.07
C ASP A 37 9.55 16.92 -3.25
N GLY A 38 9.06 17.27 -4.44
CA GLY A 38 9.29 16.53 -5.68
C GLY A 38 8.21 15.50 -6.05
N THR A 39 8.23 15.09 -7.31
CA THR A 39 7.23 14.16 -7.89
C THR A 39 7.55 12.70 -7.60
N PHE A 40 8.83 12.30 -7.63
CA PHE A 40 9.20 10.90 -7.44
C PHE A 40 9.25 10.56 -5.95
N GLN A 41 8.55 9.50 -5.55
CA GLN A 41 8.41 9.09 -4.15
C GLN A 41 8.54 7.57 -4.03
N PHE A 42 9.15 7.12 -2.94
CA PHE A 42 9.14 5.71 -2.50
C PHE A 42 7.99 5.48 -1.53
N ARG A 43 7.49 4.25 -1.48
CA ARG A 43 6.45 3.80 -0.55
C ARG A 43 6.87 2.49 0.07
N LEU A 44 6.99 2.46 1.40
CA LEU A 44 7.15 1.25 2.20
C LEU A 44 5.83 0.98 2.91
N GLU A 45 5.30 -0.23 2.79
CA GLU A 45 4.01 -0.61 3.34
C GLU A 45 4.10 -1.95 4.06
N LEU A 46 3.32 -2.08 5.14
CA LEU A 46 3.12 -3.33 5.85
C LEU A 46 1.63 -3.48 6.19
N SER A 47 1.05 -4.62 5.83
CA SER A 47 -0.33 -4.95 6.18
C SER A 47 -0.39 -6.26 6.95
N LEU A 48 -1.25 -6.32 7.97
CA LEU A 48 -1.59 -7.55 8.68
C LEU A 48 -3.09 -7.77 8.57
N ASP A 49 -3.46 -8.87 7.94
CA ASP A 49 -4.82 -9.22 7.61
C ASP A 49 -5.26 -10.54 8.24
N TYR A 50 -6.52 -10.60 8.68
CA TYR A 50 -7.21 -11.84 8.96
C TYR A 50 -7.96 -12.32 7.71
N GLN A 51 -7.64 -13.51 7.23
CA GLN A 51 -8.25 -14.19 6.09
C GLN A 51 -9.37 -15.14 6.54
N PHE A 52 -10.58 -14.83 6.11
CA PHE A 52 -11.79 -15.62 6.35
C PHE A 52 -11.84 -16.86 5.46
N ALA A 53 -12.73 -17.81 5.78
CA ALA A 53 -12.92 -19.05 5.02
C ALA A 53 -13.30 -18.82 3.54
N ASN A 54 -14.02 -17.73 3.25
CA ASN A 54 -14.37 -17.31 1.89
C ASN A 54 -13.20 -16.64 1.12
N LYS A 55 -12.00 -16.62 1.71
CA LYS A 55 -10.78 -15.95 1.20
C LYS A 55 -10.82 -14.43 1.16
N SER A 56 -11.89 -13.78 1.64
CA SER A 56 -11.84 -12.35 1.94
C SER A 56 -10.85 -12.08 3.07
N ARG A 57 -10.29 -10.87 3.13
CA ARG A 57 -9.37 -10.46 4.18
C ARG A 57 -9.81 -9.12 4.78
N PHE A 58 -9.68 -8.99 6.09
CA PHE A 58 -9.87 -7.72 6.80
C PHE A 58 -8.66 -7.46 7.70
N GLY A 59 -8.14 -6.24 7.69
CA GLY A 59 -6.94 -5.94 8.45
C GLY A 59 -6.62 -4.47 8.57
N LEU A 60 -5.39 -4.26 9.02
CA LEU A 60 -4.75 -2.96 9.14
C LEU A 60 -3.55 -2.89 8.20
N LYS A 61 -3.34 -1.70 7.67
CA LYS A 61 -2.23 -1.36 6.79
C LYS A 61 -1.60 -0.07 7.26
N ILE A 62 -0.27 -0.07 7.33
CA ILE A 62 0.53 1.13 7.54
C ILE A 62 1.44 1.33 6.35
N ALA A 63 1.67 2.59 5.97
CA ALA A 63 2.63 2.92 4.93
C ALA A 63 3.37 4.22 5.25
N HIS A 64 4.59 4.31 4.74
CA HIS A 64 5.40 5.52 4.75
C HIS A 64 5.78 5.87 3.32
N ILE A 65 5.48 7.10 2.90
CA ILE A 65 5.88 7.69 1.62
C ILE A 65 7.00 8.70 1.89
N SER A 66 8.06 8.65 1.09
CA SER A 66 9.22 9.53 1.27
C SER A 66 9.97 9.73 -0.04
N ASN A 67 10.60 10.89 -0.21
CA ASN A 67 11.48 11.16 -1.36
C ASN A 67 12.93 10.68 -1.12
N ALA A 68 13.19 10.08 0.05
CA ALA A 68 14.46 9.57 0.52
C ALA A 68 15.62 10.58 0.44
N TYR A 69 15.34 11.86 0.70
CA TYR A 69 16.29 12.97 0.56
C TYR A 69 16.93 13.07 -0.84
N THR A 70 16.23 12.61 -1.87
CA THR A 70 16.61 12.91 -3.26
C THR A 70 16.34 14.37 -3.64
N LYS A 71 15.64 15.10 -2.76
CA LYS A 71 15.37 16.54 -2.80
C LYS A 71 15.94 17.23 -1.56
N GLN A 72 15.61 18.51 -1.38
CA GLN A 72 16.20 19.33 -0.31
C GLN A 72 15.65 18.95 1.06
N GLU A 73 14.36 18.66 1.13
CA GLU A 73 13.67 18.22 2.35
C GLU A 73 12.99 16.88 2.10
N ASP A 74 12.79 16.07 3.14
CA ASP A 74 11.93 14.89 3.08
C ASP A 74 10.86 14.98 4.17
N PRO A 75 9.71 15.64 3.88
CA PRO A 75 8.65 15.78 4.86
C PRO A 75 7.96 14.46 5.24
N GLY A 76 8.05 13.46 4.35
CA GLY A 76 7.38 12.17 4.42
C GLY A 76 5.84 12.25 4.50
N GLU A 77 5.16 11.10 4.39
CA GLU A 77 3.73 10.95 4.73
C GLU A 77 3.48 9.55 5.29
N ASP A 78 2.90 9.50 6.48
CA ASP A 78 2.52 8.25 7.15
C ASP A 78 1.02 8.00 6.99
N GLU A 79 0.67 6.78 6.63
CA GLU A 79 -0.70 6.33 6.44
C GLU A 79 -1.03 5.21 7.41
N ILE A 80 -2.27 5.24 7.91
CA ILE A 80 -2.91 4.11 8.59
C ILE A 80 -4.27 3.88 7.95
N MET A 81 -4.55 2.64 7.57
CA MET A 81 -5.78 2.27 6.88
C MET A 81 -6.36 0.98 7.45
N LEU A 82 -7.68 0.93 7.52
CA LEU A 82 -8.44 -0.31 7.60
C LEU A 82 -8.71 -0.80 6.18
N ASN A 83 -8.38 -2.05 5.89
CA ASN A 83 -8.56 -2.63 4.57
C ASN A 83 -9.49 -3.85 4.61
N TYR A 84 -10.36 -3.94 3.61
CA TYR A 84 -11.13 -5.14 3.31
C TYR A 84 -10.88 -5.53 1.86
N SER A 85 -10.54 -6.79 1.62
CA SER A 85 -10.35 -7.33 0.28
C SER A 85 -11.23 -8.57 0.09
N MET A 86 -11.81 -8.70 -1.10
CA MET A 86 -12.65 -9.84 -1.46
C MET A 86 -12.19 -10.42 -2.81
N PRO A 87 -12.13 -11.76 -2.95
CA PRO A 87 -11.81 -12.37 -4.23
C PRO A 87 -12.91 -12.07 -5.24
N LEU A 88 -12.53 -11.57 -6.41
CA LEU A 88 -13.45 -11.38 -7.53
C LEU A 88 -13.46 -12.66 -8.38
N SER A 89 -14.65 -13.23 -8.59
CA SER A 89 -14.86 -14.34 -9.51
C SER A 89 -15.67 -13.85 -10.71
N PHE A 90 -15.01 -13.75 -11.85
CA PHE A 90 -15.68 -13.53 -13.13
C PHE A 90 -15.84 -14.91 -13.76
N GLY A 91 -17.03 -15.52 -13.62
CA GLY A 91 -17.26 -16.92 -13.94
C GLY A 91 -16.74 -17.33 -15.33
N LYS A 92 -16.22 -18.55 -15.45
CA LYS A 92 -16.08 -19.18 -16.76
C LYS A 92 -17.49 -19.38 -17.32
N LYS A 93 -17.83 -18.68 -18.41
CA LYS A 93 -18.84 -19.22 -19.32
C LYS A 93 -18.28 -20.56 -19.81
N THR A 94 -19.08 -21.60 -19.57
CA THR A 94 -18.89 -23.01 -19.94
C THR A 94 -18.13 -23.24 -21.23
#